data_AF-A0A6M4ARB0-F1
#
_entry.id   AF-A0A6M4ARB0-F1
#
_cell.length_a   1.000
_cell.length_b   1.000
_cell.length_c   1.000
_cell.angle_alpha   90.00
_cell.angle_beta   90.00
_cell.angle_gamma   90.00
#
_symmetry.space_group_name_H-M   'P 1'
#
loop_
_entity.id
_entity.type
_entity.pdbx_description
1 polymer ?
#
loop_
_entity_poly.entity_id
_entity_poly.type
_entity_poly.pdbx_seq_one_letter_code
_entity_poly.pdbx_strand_id
1 'polypeptide(L)'
;MARADRLERLERQRIDAEADYRALLLAALNRCAGGVWGLFEHNWKDRAQRANFAEDVATLSELAEAINKMRATLFIEPFTLHDEFMAARGPVSSSAVGEPKQARAWLAKLKAQGIG
;
A
#
# COMPACT_ATOMS: atom_id res chain seq x y z
N MET A 1 15.38 -18.21 -27.28
CA MET A 1 14.94 -16.80 -27.25
C MET A 1 13.63 -16.61 -26.46
N ALA A 2 12.59 -17.42 -26.66
CA ALA A 2 11.27 -17.26 -26.01
C ALA A 2 11.22 -17.17 -24.45
N ARG A 3 12.22 -17.66 -23.72
CA ARG A 3 12.28 -17.56 -22.25
C ARG A 3 12.79 -16.20 -21.77
N ALA A 4 13.78 -15.63 -22.45
CA ALA A 4 14.33 -14.31 -22.12
C ALA A 4 13.26 -13.22 -22.33
N ASP A 5 12.59 -13.24 -23.49
CA ASP A 5 11.50 -12.30 -23.80
C ASP A 5 10.31 -12.40 -22.83
N ARG A 6 10.11 -13.58 -22.22
CA ARG A 6 9.07 -13.78 -21.19
C ARG A 6 9.47 -13.14 -19.86
N LEU A 7 10.73 -13.30 -19.45
CA LEU A 7 11.24 -12.70 -18.22
C LEU A 7 11.32 -11.18 -18.33
N GLU A 8 11.73 -10.64 -19.48
CA GLU A 8 11.73 -9.19 -19.70
C GLU A 8 10.32 -8.57 -19.64
N ARG A 9 9.32 -9.26 -20.19
CA ARG A 9 7.92 -8.81 -20.07
C ARG A 9 7.44 -8.84 -18.63
N LEU A 10 7.79 -9.90 -17.89
CA LEU A 10 7.43 -10.05 -16.49
C LEU A 10 8.10 -8.96 -15.63
N GLU A 11 9.35 -8.61 -15.91
CA GLU A 11 10.07 -7.54 -15.24
C GLU A 11 9.37 -6.18 -15.46
N ARG A 12 8.98 -5.87 -16.70
CA ARG A 12 8.20 -4.65 -17.00
C ARG A 12 6.86 -4.62 -16.25
N GLN A 13 6.09 -5.71 -16.31
CA GLN A 13 4.83 -5.83 -15.58
C GLN A 13 5.01 -5.66 -14.06
N ARG A 14 6.12 -6.18 -13.51
CA ARG A 14 6.46 -6.05 -12.09
C ARG A 14 6.74 -4.59 -11.73
N ILE A 15 7.50 -3.88 -12.56
CA ILE A 15 7.81 -2.45 -12.37
C ILE A 15 6.52 -1.62 -12.43
N ASP A 16 5.67 -1.86 -13.44
CA ASP A 16 4.41 -1.15 -13.61
C ASP A 16 3.48 -1.38 -12.42
N ALA A 17 3.30 -2.63 -11.98
CA ALA A 17 2.46 -2.95 -10.82
C ALA A 17 2.98 -2.34 -9.51
N GLU A 18 4.31 -2.31 -9.30
CA GLU A 18 4.90 -1.62 -8.14
C GLU A 18 4.66 -0.11 -8.19
N ALA A 19 4.69 0.49 -9.37
CA ALA A 19 4.40 1.91 -9.55
C ALA A 19 2.92 2.20 -9.27
N ASP A 20 2.00 1.38 -9.79
CA ASP A 20 0.57 1.50 -9.55
C ASP A 20 0.23 1.34 -8.06
N TYR A 21 0.84 0.36 -7.39
CA TYR A 21 0.68 0.17 -5.95
C TYR A 21 1.10 1.42 -5.18
N ARG A 22 2.29 1.97 -5.49
CA ARG A 22 2.81 3.17 -4.79
C ARG A 22 1.91 4.38 -5.05
N ALA A 23 1.46 4.57 -6.28
CA ALA A 23 0.57 5.67 -6.65
C ALA A 23 -0.76 5.59 -5.89
N LEU A 24 -1.37 4.41 -5.84
CA LEU A 24 -2.62 4.19 -5.10
C LEU A 24 -2.44 4.42 -3.59
N LEU A 25 -1.36 3.88 -3.00
CA LEU A 25 -1.06 4.08 -1.59
C LEU A 25 -0.84 5.57 -1.27
N LEU A 26 -0.08 6.29 -2.09
CA LEU A 26 0.13 7.74 -1.93
C LEU A 26 -1.18 8.51 -2.04
N ALA A 27 -2.06 8.17 -2.98
CA ALA A 27 -3.36 8.81 -3.11
C ALA A 27 -4.25 8.60 -1.88
N ALA A 28 -4.32 7.36 -1.38
CA ALA A 28 -5.06 7.02 -0.17
C ALA A 28 -4.50 7.75 1.06
N LEU A 29 -3.18 7.76 1.24
CA LEU A 29 -2.50 8.47 2.32
C LEU A 29 -2.74 9.98 2.26
N ASN A 30 -2.73 10.60 1.09
CA ASN A 30 -3.02 12.02 0.93
C ASN A 30 -4.47 12.35 1.31
N ARG A 31 -5.45 11.54 0.89
CA ARG A 31 -6.85 11.67 1.32
C ARG A 31 -6.99 11.56 2.83
N CYS A 32 -6.29 10.60 3.44
CA CYS A 32 -6.30 10.43 4.89
C CYS A 32 -5.64 11.61 5.63
N ALA A 33 -4.49 12.09 5.15
CA ALA A 33 -3.80 13.25 5.69
C ALA A 33 -4.63 14.56 5.59
N GLY A 34 -5.53 14.61 4.61
CA GLY A 34 -6.54 15.66 4.42
C GLY A 34 -7.76 15.56 5.34
N GLY A 35 -7.89 14.49 6.13
CA GLY A 35 -8.93 14.34 7.15
C GLY A 35 -9.98 13.27 6.87
N VAL A 36 -9.83 12.46 5.82
CA VAL A 36 -10.73 11.30 5.59
C VAL A 36 -10.27 10.12 6.45
N TRP A 37 -11.15 9.61 7.31
CA TRP A 37 -10.84 8.49 8.20
C TRP A 37 -11.21 7.13 7.58
N GLY A 38 -10.55 6.08 8.05
CA GLY A 38 -10.81 4.68 7.69
C GLY A 38 -9.62 3.97 7.03
N LEU A 39 -8.52 4.68 6.73
CA LEU A 39 -7.36 4.10 6.06
C LEU A 39 -6.51 3.26 7.02
N PHE A 40 -6.49 3.59 8.30
CA PHE A 40 -5.78 2.78 9.31
C PHE A 40 -6.73 1.97 10.20
N GLU A 41 -8.04 2.09 10.01
CA GLU A 41 -9.07 1.37 10.78
C GLU A 41 -8.97 1.55 12.30
N HIS A 42 -8.51 2.71 12.77
CA HIS A 42 -8.43 3.00 14.21
C HIS A 42 -9.80 2.85 14.88
N ASN A 43 -10.85 3.28 14.16
CA ASN A 43 -12.24 3.14 14.55
C ASN A 43 -12.88 1.90 13.89
N TRP A 44 -12.36 0.70 14.14
CA TRP A 44 -12.81 -0.53 13.49
C TRP A 44 -14.33 -0.79 13.56
N LYS A 45 -15.00 -0.27 14.60
CA LYS A 45 -16.45 -0.35 14.80
C LYS A 45 -17.26 0.56 13.85
N ASP A 46 -16.65 1.64 13.37
CA ASP A 46 -17.30 2.56 12.42
C ASP A 46 -17.17 2.02 10.99
N ARG A 47 -18.23 1.34 10.54
CA ARG A 47 -18.31 0.75 9.20
C ARG A 47 -18.29 1.80 8.09
N ALA A 48 -18.84 3.00 8.35
CA ALA A 48 -18.90 4.06 7.35
C ALA A 48 -17.51 4.64 7.09
N GLN A 49 -16.72 4.85 8.16
CA GLN A 49 -15.32 5.27 8.00
C GLN A 49 -14.51 4.22 7.24
N ARG A 50 -14.61 2.93 7.61
CA ARG A 50 -13.89 1.86 6.90
C ARG A 50 -14.27 1.76 5.42
N ALA A 51 -15.52 2.03 5.07
CA ALA A 51 -15.97 2.00 3.68
C ALA A 51 -15.27 3.05 2.79
N ASN A 52 -14.77 4.16 3.34
CA ASN A 52 -14.09 5.22 2.57
C ASN A 52 -12.85 4.75 1.80
N PHE A 53 -12.20 3.69 2.27
CA PHE A 53 -10.96 3.14 1.72
C PHE A 53 -11.05 1.64 1.44
N ALA A 54 -12.23 1.03 1.57
CA ALA A 54 -12.38 -0.42 1.41
C ALA A 54 -11.94 -0.89 0.02
N GLU A 55 -12.31 -0.14 -1.02
CA GLU A 55 -11.89 -0.41 -2.40
C GLU A 55 -10.39 -0.19 -2.59
N ASP A 56 -9.85 0.96 -2.13
CA ASP A 56 -8.41 1.25 -2.20
C ASP A 56 -7.57 0.12 -1.58
N VAL A 57 -8.00 -0.39 -0.42
CA VAL A 57 -7.31 -1.46 0.31
C VAL A 57 -7.42 -2.80 -0.39
N ALA A 58 -8.60 -3.12 -0.94
CA ALA A 58 -8.78 -4.34 -1.73
C ALA A 58 -7.85 -4.34 -2.95
N THR A 59 -7.80 -3.24 -3.71
CA THR A 59 -6.90 -3.09 -4.85
C THR A 59 -5.43 -3.13 -4.45
N LEU A 60 -5.04 -2.51 -3.32
CA LEU A 60 -3.67 -2.61 -2.80
C LEU A 60 -3.29 -4.07 -2.46
N SER A 61 -4.19 -4.85 -1.87
CA SER A 61 -3.97 -6.27 -1.59
C SER A 61 -3.81 -7.09 -2.87
N GLU A 62 -4.67 -6.88 -3.86
CA GLU A 62 -4.58 -7.56 -5.16
C GLU A 62 -3.26 -7.26 -5.88
N LEU A 63 -2.86 -5.98 -5.92
CA LEU A 63 -1.58 -5.56 -6.49
C LEU A 63 -0.40 -6.18 -5.73
N ALA A 64 -0.42 -6.18 -4.40
CA ALA A 64 0.66 -6.77 -3.59
C ALA A 64 0.81 -8.27 -3.82
N GLU A 65 -0.29 -9.01 -3.92
CA GLU A 65 -0.26 -10.43 -4.27
C GLU A 65 0.32 -10.67 -5.67
N ALA A 66 -0.10 -9.87 -6.66
CA ALA A 66 0.42 -9.96 -8.03
C ALA A 66 1.92 -9.66 -8.07
N ILE A 67 2.36 -8.58 -7.40
CA ILE A 67 3.77 -8.20 -7.27
C ILE A 67 4.59 -9.32 -6.63
N ASN A 68 4.11 -9.91 -5.53
CA ASN A 68 4.81 -10.99 -4.86
C ASN A 68 4.95 -12.24 -5.75
N LYS A 69 3.91 -12.60 -6.51
CA LYS A 69 3.98 -13.70 -7.50
C LYS A 69 5.03 -13.42 -8.59
N MET A 70 5.07 -12.19 -9.11
CA MET A 70 6.06 -11.77 -10.11
C MET A 70 7.48 -11.78 -9.55
N ARG A 71 7.70 -11.20 -8.37
CA ARG A 71 8.99 -11.17 -7.67
C ARG A 71 9.51 -12.56 -7.35
N ALA A 72 8.66 -13.46 -6.86
CA ALA A 72 9.04 -14.85 -6.61
C ALA A 72 9.49 -15.56 -7.90
N THR A 73 8.79 -15.33 -9.01
CA THR A 73 9.16 -15.89 -10.33
C THR A 73 10.48 -15.33 -10.87
N LEU A 74 10.79 -14.08 -10.51
CA LEU A 74 12.03 -13.38 -10.88
C LEU A 74 13.17 -13.60 -9.88
N PHE A 75 12.95 -14.38 -8.81
CA PHE A 75 13.89 -14.59 -7.70
C PHE A 75 14.31 -13.30 -6.98
N ILE A 76 13.34 -12.39 -6.79
CA ILE A 76 13.49 -11.12 -6.08
C ILE A 76 12.81 -11.24 -4.71
N GLU A 77 13.37 -10.54 -3.72
CA GLU A 77 12.81 -10.48 -2.37
C GLU A 77 11.35 -10.00 -2.33
N PRO A 78 10.54 -10.46 -1.36
CA PRO A 78 9.13 -10.09 -1.22
C PRO A 78 8.88 -8.58 -1.14
N PHE A 79 7.67 -8.17 -1.50
CA PHE A 79 7.23 -6.79 -1.46
C PHE A 79 6.77 -6.38 -0.05
N THR A 80 7.73 -6.02 0.79
CA THR A 80 7.52 -5.72 2.22
C THR A 80 6.68 -4.47 2.49
N LEU A 81 6.56 -3.55 1.52
CA LEU A 81 5.81 -2.31 1.71
C LEU A 81 4.33 -2.58 2.06
N HIS A 82 3.73 -3.61 1.46
CA HIS A 82 2.35 -3.99 1.77
C HIS A 82 2.22 -4.51 3.20
N ASP A 83 3.15 -5.37 3.63
CA ASP A 83 3.14 -5.93 4.99
C ASP A 83 3.31 -4.83 6.03
N GLU A 84 4.22 -3.88 5.80
CA GLU A 84 4.41 -2.71 6.66
C GLU A 84 3.14 -1.85 6.74
N PHE A 85 2.45 -1.64 5.62
CA PHE A 85 1.21 -0.87 5.57
C PHE A 85 0.09 -1.57 6.32
N MET A 86 -0.11 -2.87 6.07
CA MET A 86 -1.13 -3.66 6.75
C MET A 86 -0.88 -3.76 8.25
N ALA A 87 0.39 -3.87 8.68
CA ALA A 87 0.76 -3.86 10.10
C ALA A 87 0.49 -2.51 10.79
N ALA A 88 0.44 -1.41 10.03
CA ALA A 88 0.07 -0.09 10.55
C ALA A 88 -1.45 0.12 10.66
N ARG A 89 -2.27 -0.82 10.18
CA ARG A 89 -3.72 -0.80 10.32
C ARG A 89 -4.17 -1.56 11.56
N GLY A 90 -5.35 -1.20 12.06
CA GLY A 90 -6.08 -1.93 13.09
C GLY A 90 -6.39 -1.09 14.33
N PRO A 91 -6.97 -1.74 15.37
CA PRO A 91 -7.32 -1.07 16.61
C PRO A 91 -6.08 -0.53 17.32
N VAL A 92 -6.16 0.73 17.77
CA VAL A 92 -5.10 1.40 18.54
C VAL A 92 -5.60 1.83 19.91
N SER A 93 -4.68 2.17 20.82
CA SER A 93 -5.05 2.75 22.12
C SER A 93 -5.72 4.11 21.96
N SER A 94 -6.50 4.52 22.96
CA SER A 94 -7.15 5.85 22.98
C SER A 94 -6.17 7.03 22.99
N SER A 95 -4.90 6.80 23.32
CA SER A 95 -3.81 7.78 23.28
C SER A 95 -3.08 7.85 21.94
N ALA A 96 -3.42 6.99 20.98
CA ALA A 96 -2.78 6.98 19.67
C ALA A 96 -3.07 8.27 18.90
N VAL A 97 -2.12 8.64 18.04
CA VAL A 97 -2.32 9.77 17.12
C VAL A 97 -3.44 9.44 16.14
N GLY A 98 -4.24 10.44 15.78
CA GLY A 98 -5.31 10.26 14.78
C GLY A 98 -4.76 9.87 13.41
N GLU A 99 -5.59 9.18 12.62
CA GLU A 99 -5.24 8.67 11.29
C GLU A 99 -4.61 9.73 10.36
N PRO A 100 -5.10 10.99 10.31
CA PRO A 100 -4.47 12.01 9.45
C PRO A 100 -3.01 12.32 9.81
N LYS A 101 -2.65 12.25 11.10
CA LYS A 101 -1.27 12.48 11.54
C LYS A 101 -0.39 11.27 11.22
N GLN A 102 -0.91 10.06 11.39
CA GLN A 102 -0.22 8.83 10.97
C GLN A 102 0.00 8.80 9.45
N ALA A 103 -0.99 9.22 8.66
CA ALA A 103 -0.86 9.32 7.20
C ALA A 103 0.26 10.28 6.79
N ARG A 104 0.38 11.44 7.43
CA ARG A 104 1.48 12.38 7.20
C ARG A 104 2.85 11.79 7.56
N ALA A 105 2.93 11.03 8.65
CA ALA A 105 4.17 10.34 9.03
C ALA A 105 4.55 9.27 7.98
N TRP A 106 3.57 8.54 7.45
CA TRP A 106 3.76 7.60 6.35
C TRP A 106 4.23 8.30 5.06
N LEU A 107 3.58 9.39 4.65
CA LEU A 107 4.01 10.19 3.48
C LEU A 107 5.45 10.69 3.64
N ALA A 108 5.83 11.15 4.83
CA ALA A 108 7.20 11.57 5.12
C ALA A 108 8.19 10.40 5.05
N LYS A 109 7.83 9.22 5.58
CA LYS A 109 8.62 8.00 5.48
C LYS A 109 8.84 7.58 4.02
N LEU A 110 7.79 7.54 3.22
CA LEU A 110 7.86 7.18 1.81
C LEU A 110 8.75 8.17 1.03
N LYS A 111 8.57 9.48 1.27
CA LYS A 111 9.42 10.51 0.66
C LYS A 111 10.89 10.33 1.01
N ALA A 112 11.23 9.96 2.25
CA ALA A 112 12.60 9.68 2.67
C ALA A 112 13.19 8.42 2.00
N GLN A 113 12.34 7.49 1.56
CA GLN A 113 12.72 6.31 0.79
C GLN A 113 12.77 6.57 -0.74
N GLY A 114 12.56 7.81 -1.18
CA GLY A 114 12.50 8.18 -2.60
C GLY A 114 11.18 7.79 -3.29
N ILE A 115 10.15 7.46 -2.52
CA ILE A 115 8.80 7.17 -3.01
C ILE A 115 7.95 8.42 -2.76
N GLY A 116 7.71 9.22 -3.78
CA GLY A 116 6.96 10.49 -3.65
C GLY A 116 6.38 10.98 -4.95
#